data_AF-A0A2P2BYW8-F1
#
_entry.id   AF-A0A2P2BYW8-F1
#
_cell.length_a   1.000
_cell.length_b   1.000
_cell.length_c   1.000
_cell.angle_alpha   90.00
_cell.angle_beta   90.00
_cell.angle_gamma   90.00
#
_symmetry.space_group_name_H-M   'P 1'
#
loop_
_entity.id
_entity.type
_entity.pdbx_description
1 polymer ?
#
loop_
_entity_poly.entity_id
_entity_poly.type
_entity_poly.pdbx_seq_one_letter_code
_entity_poly.pdbx_strand_id
1 'polypeptide(L)' 'MTVKEAASQLDLPVWTVWKLCTGGALPSWRAEGRILIMPCAVTEFARVFPNAA' A
#
# COMPACT_ATOMS: atom_id res chain seq x y z
N MET A 1 1.57 4.07 7.85
CA MET A 1 0.87 2.81 8.13
C MET A 1 1.66 1.64 7.56
N THR A 2 1.41 0.43 8.06
CA THR A 2 2.02 -0.82 7.64
C THR A 2 1.39 -1.35 6.34
N VAL A 3 2.08 -2.28 5.68
CA VAL A 3 1.55 -3.00 4.51
C VAL A 3 0.21 -3.70 4.82
N LYS A 4 0.04 -4.22 6.04
CA LYS A 4 -1.19 -4.91 6.46
C LYS A 4 -2.37 -3.94 6.60
N GLU A 5 -2.14 -2.76 7.15
CA GLU A 5 -3.17 -1.72 7.25
C GLU A 5 -3.57 -1.19 5.87
N ALA A 6 -2.60 -0.96 4.99
CA ALA A 6 -2.87 -0.55 3.61
C ALA A 6 -3.64 -1.64 2.84
N ALA A 7 -3.28 -2.91 3.01
CA ALA A 7 -4.02 -4.04 2.44
C ALA A 7 -5.48 -4.07 2.89
N SER A 8 -5.75 -3.84 4.17
CA SER A 8 -7.11 -3.78 4.69
C SER A 8 -7.91 -2.58 4.17
N GLN A 9 -7.26 -1.44 3.88
CA GLN A 9 -7.93 -0.26 3.32
C GLN A 9 -8.23 -0.40 1.83
N LEU A 10 -7.33 -1.05 1.10
CA LEU A 10 -7.46 -1.25 -0.35
C LEU A 10 -8.28 -2.49 -0.69
N ASP A 11 -8.70 -3.28 0.29
CA ASP A 11 -9.31 -4.61 0.09
C ASP A 11 -8.47 -5.54 -0.80
N LEU A 12 -7.13 -5.45 -0.66
CA LEU A 12 -6.17 -6.20 -1.45
C LEU A 12 -5.40 -7.22 -0.60
N PRO A 13 -4.93 -8.34 -1.18
CA PRO A 13 -3.99 -9.22 -0.52
C PRO A 13 -2.69 -8.50 -0.12
N VAL A 14 -2.15 -8.83 1.06
CA VAL A 14 -0.89 -8.25 1.58
C VAL A 14 0.27 -8.39 0.59
N TRP A 15 0.36 -9.52 -0.12
CA TRP A 15 1.41 -9.74 -1.13
C TRP A 15 1.27 -8.80 -2.34
N THR A 16 0.04 -8.44 -2.72
CA THR A 16 -0.24 -7.48 -3.80
C THR A 16 0.25 -6.10 -3.40
N VAL A 17 -0.11 -5.64 -2.19
CA VAL A 17 0.38 -4.35 -1.68
C VAL A 17 1.89 -4.34 -1.54
N TRP A 18 2.50 -5.45 -1.14
CA TRP A 18 3.96 -5.59 -1.10
C TRP A 18 4.60 -5.47 -2.48
N LYS A 19 3.99 -6.06 -3.53
CA LYS A 19 4.43 -5.89 -4.92
C LYS A 19 4.25 -4.45 -5.42
N LEU A 20 3.15 -3.78 -5.06
CA LEU A 20 2.95 -2.37 -5.41
C LEU A 20 4.03 -1.48 -4.76
N CYS A 21 4.40 -1.76 -3.52
CA CYS A 21 5.48 -1.05 -2.83
C CYS A 21 6.85 -1.31 -3.48
N THR A 22 7.18 -2.57 -3.74
CA THR A 22 8.49 -2.96 -4.30
C THR A 22 8.63 -2.65 -5.79
N GLY A 23 7.52 -2.60 -6.53
CA GLY A 23 7.44 -2.16 -7.92
C GLY A 23 7.35 -0.63 -8.09
N GLY A 24 7.33 0.15 -7.00
CA GLY A 24 7.29 1.61 -7.03
C GLY A 24 5.93 2.23 -7.38
N ALA A 25 4.88 1.42 -7.55
CA ALA A 25 3.53 1.90 -7.83
C ALA A 25 2.85 2.53 -6.60
N LEU A 26 3.20 2.06 -5.39
CA LEU A 26 2.73 2.63 -4.13
C LEU A 26 3.93 3.21 -3.35
N PRO A 27 3.99 4.55 -3.15
CA PRO A 27 5.08 5.20 -2.44
C PRO A 27 5.27 4.63 -1.03
N SER A 28 6.46 4.13 -0.75
CA SER A 28 6.79 3.50 0.54
C SER A 28 8.25 3.72 0.91
N TRP A 29 8.57 3.60 2.20
CA TRP A 29 9.94 3.67 2.71
C TRP A 29 10.18 2.55 3.73
N ARG A 30 11.47 2.28 3.99
CA ARG A 30 11.88 1.29 5.00
C ARG A 30 12.30 1.99 6.28
N ALA A 31 11.75 1.55 7.40
CA ALA A 31 12.16 1.98 8.75
C ALA A 31 12.15 0.76 9.68
N GLU A 32 13.23 0.54 10.44
CA GLU A 32 13.35 -0.55 11.42
C GLU A 32 12.99 -1.94 10.84
N GLY A 33 13.41 -2.22 9.60
CA GLY A 33 13.13 -3.50 8.93
C GLY A 33 11.70 -3.67 8.41
N ARG A 34 10.85 -2.64 8.51
CA ARG A 34 9.46 -2.65 8.04
C ARG A 34 9.25 -1.71 6.85
N ILE A 35 8.32 -2.08 5.97
CA ILE A 35 7.85 -1.18 4.91
C ILE A 35 6.70 -0.35 5.48
N LEU A 36 6.84 0.96 5.39
CA LEU A 36 5.84 1.94 5.79
C LEU A 36 5.33 2.70 4.57
N ILE A 37 4.04 3.00 4.59
CA ILE A 37 3.30 3.66 3.51
C ILE A 37 2.62 4.88 4.09
N MET A 38 2.64 5.99 3.35
CA MET A 38 1.92 7.21 3.73
C MET A 38 0.41 6.98 3.58
N PRO A 39 -0.42 7.31 4.59
CA PRO A 39 -1.86 7.16 4.50
C PRO A 39 -2.49 7.91 3.31
N CYS A 40 -1.98 9.10 2.98
CA CYS A 40 -2.45 9.86 1.82
C CYS A 40 -2.19 9.11 0.51
N ALA A 41 -1.02 8.49 0.35
CA ALA A 41 -0.70 7.71 -0.85
C ALA A 41 -1.66 6.52 -1.04
N VAL A 42 -2.06 5.86 0.04
CA VAL A 42 -3.07 4.78 -0.01
C VAL A 42 -4.43 5.33 -0.41
N THR A 43 -4.82 6.48 0.15
CA THR A 43 -6.10 7.15 -0.16
C THR A 43 -6.16 7.61 -1.62
N GLU A 44 -5.08 8.19 -2.13
CA GLU A 44 -4.96 8.60 -3.53
C GLU A 44 -4.96 7.40 -4.46
N PHE A 45 -4.25 6.33 -4.10
CA PHE A 45 -4.27 5.08 -4.86
C PHE A 45 -5.69 4.49 -4.95
N ALA A 46 -6.43 4.44 -3.83
CA ALA A 46 -7.81 3.96 -3.80
C ALA A 46 -8.76 4.80 -4.67
N ARG A 47 -8.51 6.12 -4.80
CA ARG A 47 -9.30 6.98 -5.68
C ARG A 47 -9.07 6.66 -7.16
N VAL A 48 -7.83 6.33 -7.53
CA VAL A 48 -7.47 5.98 -8.93
C VAL A 48 -7.89 4.55 -9.26
N PHE A 49 -7.87 3.65 -8.28
CA PHE A 49 -8.22 2.23 -8.43
C PHE A 49 -9.32 1.83 -7.44
N PRO A 50 -10.55 2.35 -7.59
CA PRO A 50 -11.64 2.16 -6.61
C PRO A 50 -12.16 0.72 -6.51
N ASN A 51 -11.79 -0.15 -7.46
CA ASN A 51 -12.21 -1.56 -7.53
C ASN A 51 -11.02 -2.53 -7.52
N ALA A 52 -9.87 -2.12 -6.97
CA ALA A 52 -8.75 -3.05 -6.81
C ALA A 52 -9.09 -4.08 -5.72
N ALA A 53 -9.84 -5.12 -6.09
CA ALA A 53 -10.06 -6.36 -5.34
C ALA A 53 -9.42 -7.52 -6.11
#